data_AF-A0A377Q2E4-F1
#
_entry.id   AF-A0A377Q2E4-F1
#
_cell.length_a   1.000
_cell.length_b   1.000
_cell.length_c   1.000
_cell.angle_alpha   90.00
_cell.angle_beta   90.00
_cell.angle_gamma   90.00
#
_symmetry.space_group_name_H-M   'P 1'
#
loop_
_entity.id
_entity.type
_entity.pdbx_description
1 polymer ?
#
loop_
_entity_poly.entity_id
_entity_poly.type
_entity_poly.pdbx_seq_one_letter_code
_entity_poly.pdbx_strand_id
1 'polypeptide(L)' 'MAQKPKNAQKIGRDATTGQFTSVATAKQNPTTHVVETIKKPK' A
#
# COMPACT_ATOMS: atom_id res chain seq x y z
N MET A 1 -18.57 12.62 8.43
CA MET A 1 -17.29 11.89 8.56
C MET A 1 -17.33 10.67 7.65
N ALA A 2 -16.45 10.59 6.64
CA ALA A 2 -16.48 9.53 5.62
C ALA A 2 -16.16 8.15 6.23
N GLN A 3 -17.00 7.16 5.94
CA GLN A 3 -16.86 5.78 6.41
C GLN A 3 -15.60 5.15 5.79
N LYS A 4 -14.58 4.85 6.61
CA LYS A 4 -13.40 4.09 6.14
C LYS A 4 -13.89 2.71 5.66
N PRO A 5 -13.57 2.29 4.42
CA PRO A 5 -13.94 0.96 3.96
C PRO A 5 -13.31 -0.09 4.88
N LYS A 6 -14.15 -0.86 5.57
CA LYS A 6 -13.79 -1.84 6.61
C LYS A 6 -12.83 -2.94 6.14
N ASN A 7 -12.70 -3.13 4.83
CA ASN A 7 -11.89 -4.17 4.18
C ASN A 7 -10.70 -3.62 3.37
N ALA A 8 -10.35 -2.33 3.47
CA ALA A 8 -9.18 -1.81 2.78
C ALA A 8 -7.91 -1.93 3.64
N GLN A 9 -6.82 -2.43 3.06
CA GLN A 9 -5.50 -2.46 3.70
C GLN A 9 -4.50 -1.69 2.86
N LYS A 10 -3.58 -0.98 3.53
CA LYS A 10 -2.45 -0.31 2.88
C LYS A 10 -1.32 -1.31 2.72
N ILE A 11 -0.70 -1.34 1.55
CA ILE A 11 0.48 -2.15 1.26
C ILE A 11 1.54 -1.29 0.59
N GLY A 12 2.82 -1.59 0.87
CA GLY A 12 3.90 -1.04 0.06
C GLY A 12 4.00 -1.86 -1.22
N ARG A 13 4.36 -1.20 -2.32
CA ARG A 13 4.67 -1.87 -3.57
C ARG A 13 5.92 -1.24 -4.15
N ASP A 14 6.91 -2.06 -4.45
CA ASP A 14 8.10 -1.63 -5.17
C ASP A 14 7.68 -1.26 -6.61
N ALA A 15 7.93 -0.02 -7.01
CA ALA A 15 7.57 0.49 -8.34
C ALA A 15 8.51 -0.04 -9.43
N THR A 16 9.69 -0.54 -9.06
CA THR A 16 10.70 -1.06 -9.99
C THR A 16 10.46 -2.54 -10.29
N THR A 17 10.21 -3.35 -9.27
CA THR A 17 10.05 -4.81 -9.40
C THR A 17 8.60 -5.28 -9.35
N GLY A 18 7.68 -4.44 -8.87
CA GLY A 18 6.27 -4.78 -8.68
C GLY A 18 5.98 -5.63 -7.45
N GLN A 19 7.00 -5.99 -6.64
CA GLN A 19 6.83 -6.79 -5.44
C GLN A 19 6.08 -6.04 -4.33
N PHE A 20 5.30 -6.78 -3.55
CA PHE A 20 4.65 -6.24 -2.38
C PHE A 20 5.65 -6.15 -1.22
N THR A 21 5.70 -4.99 -0.60
CA THR A 21 6.56 -4.68 0.55
C THR A 21 5.74 -4.06 1.68
N SER A 22 6.39 -3.84 2.81
CA SER A 22 5.76 -3.17 3.94
C SER A 22 5.52 -1.68 3.64
N VAL A 23 4.44 -1.12 4.17
CA VAL A 23 4.17 0.33 4.09
C VAL A 23 5.32 1.15 4.71
N ALA A 24 5.99 0.62 5.73
CA ALA A 24 7.16 1.26 6.34
C ALA A 24 8.30 1.39 5.32
N THR A 25 8.63 0.31 4.61
CA THR A 25 9.65 0.30 3.54
C THR A 25 9.30 1.29 2.45
N ALA A 26 8.03 1.35 2.06
CA ALA A 26 7.57 2.29 1.04
C ALA A 26 7.64 3.75 1.48
N LYS A 27 7.42 4.04 2.76
CA LYS A 27 7.59 5.38 3.33
C LYS A 27 9.05 5.80 3.48
N GLN A 28 9.94 4.85 3.78
CA GLN A 28 11.38 5.11 3.89
C GLN A 28 12.02 5.33 2.51
N ASN A 29 11.47 4.70 1.46
CA ASN A 29 11.99 4.78 0.10
C ASN A 29 10.92 5.31 -0.88
N PRO A 30 10.44 6.56 -0.71
CA PRO A 30 9.31 7.09 -1.48
C PRO A 30 9.61 7.26 -2.99
N THR A 31 10.89 7.26 -3.37
CA THR A 31 11.35 7.39 -4.76
C THR A 31 11.21 6.09 -5.54
N THR A 32 11.30 4.93 -4.88
CA THR A 32 11.29 3.60 -5.52
C THR A 32 10.08 2.76 -5.13
N HIS A 33 9.31 3.18 -4.13
CA HIS A 33 8.18 2.44 -3.61
C HIS A 33 6.93 3.31 -3.49
N VAL A 34 5.78 2.69 -3.70
CA VAL A 34 4.46 3.33 -3.64
C VAL A 34 3.63 2.70 -2.54
N VAL A 35 2.80 3.50 -1.86
CA VAL A 35 1.81 2.99 -0.91
C VAL A 35 0.47 2.86 -1.61
N GLU A 36 0.03 1.63 -1.85
CA GLU A 36 -1.27 1.35 -2.44
C GLU A 36 -2.29 0.96 -1.37
N THR A 37 -3.57 1.18 -1.67
CA THR A 37 -4.67 0.75 -0.81
C THR A 37 -5.46 -0.34 -1.54
N ILE A 38 -5.33 -1.59 -1.08
CA ILE A 38 -6.00 -2.75 -1.65
C ILE A 38 -7.30 -2.99 -0.89
N LYS A 39 -8.40 -3.12 -1.63
CA LYS A 39 -9.69 -3.56 -1.08
C LYS A 39 -9.70 -5.09 -1.03
N LYS A 40 -9.90 -5.68 0.14
CA LYS A 40 -10.16 -7.12 0.25
C LYS A 40 -11.59 -7.41 -0.22
N PRO A 41 -11.79 -8.31 -1.18
CA PRO A 41 -13.13 -8.83 -1.45
C PRO A 41 -13.67 -9.50 -0.18
N LYS A 42 -14.99 -9.41 0.01
CA LYS A 42 -15.71 -10.02 1.13
C LYS A 42 -15.92 -11.51 0.87
#